data_AF-A0AAU5RAD6-F1
#
_entry.id   AF-A0AAU5RAD6-F1
#
_cell.length_a   1.000
_cell.length_b   1.000
_cell.length_c   1.000
_cell.angle_alpha   90.00
_cell.angle_beta   90.00
_cell.angle_gamma   90.00
#
_symmetry.space_group_name_H-M   'P 1'
#
loop_
_entity.id
_entity.type
_entity.pdbx_description
1 polymer ?
#
loop_
_entity_poly.entity_id
_entity_poly.type
_entity_poly.pdbx_seq_one_letter_code
_entity_poly.pdbx_strand_id
1 'polypeptide(L)'
;MGAAALATAAGPLSAAAARAAARTPKVLAIGLDGAMLGRIKDATAPNLDALMASGLTSGSAIYANPLAPTVSGPGWSTVITGVWPDKHGVKDNSFTGSKFSQYPDFLTRIETAKPALSTYAVASWSPVTDTIFSSKVDTRVSTPAAEYDTGTTSRAVAELRNGNRDAVFVHLDNIDHAGHSHGAASQQYLDAVRTADTQIGQLVAAVTSRASYALEDWLIMVTADHGHTDAGGHGGSSAGERQTFLIASGGGISAGSVRHDIKMPDLAASALAHLGIAISPSWNLDGRPLQQPSPDAFDALRPQLTTRVDETGIGAGVLGFTHTPPAGWTIENGAMGTGGMTEWRGWTFTTDEFWTAAERDQWRESNVRARNVFAVADGDEWVDKGYTGTFDSTLVSPAWPVTGGTTAVLRYTTHYRQEAPQKGEVLVSYNGGAPVPVKTYTADAVAKDETITLQVPSGATDVKVRFRYTAGNNWYWVVDGVKISSS
;
A
#
# COMPACT_ATOMS: atom_id res chain seq x y z
N MET A 1 58.78 13.65 38.01
CA MET A 1 58.53 12.41 37.25
C MET A 1 57.43 12.67 36.24
N GLY A 2 57.68 12.34 34.96
CA GLY A 2 56.67 12.00 33.96
C GLY A 2 55.92 13.13 33.24
N ALA A 3 56.24 13.34 31.95
CA ALA A 3 55.34 13.26 30.78
C ALA A 3 55.99 14.01 29.60
N ALA A 4 56.76 13.32 28.74
CA ALA A 4 56.31 12.60 27.55
C ALA A 4 56.02 13.55 26.36
N ALA A 5 57.03 13.68 25.50
CA ALA A 5 57.02 14.42 24.25
C ALA A 5 56.30 13.64 23.14
N LEU A 6 55.54 14.37 22.31
CA LEU A 6 54.91 13.88 21.09
C LEU A 6 55.95 13.41 20.08
N ALA A 7 55.82 12.16 19.62
CA ALA A 7 56.49 11.66 18.43
C ALA A 7 55.44 11.39 17.35
N THR A 8 55.46 12.23 16.31
CA THR A 8 54.77 12.00 15.04
C THR A 8 55.48 10.90 14.27
N ALA A 9 54.79 9.79 14.00
CA ALA A 9 55.21 8.80 13.00
C ALA A 9 54.24 8.86 11.82
N ALA A 10 54.77 9.22 10.65
CA ALA A 10 54.08 9.11 9.37
C ALA A 10 54.48 7.81 8.67
N GLY A 11 53.48 7.10 8.11
CA GLY A 11 53.62 6.11 7.05
C GLY A 11 53.05 4.72 7.37
N PRO A 12 52.74 3.90 6.35
CA PRO A 12 51.76 4.16 5.30
C PRO A 12 50.79 2.97 5.17
N LEU A 13 49.49 3.22 4.99
CA LEU A 13 48.58 2.25 4.36
C LEU A 13 47.67 2.98 3.37
N SER A 14 48.27 3.36 2.25
CA SER A 14 47.58 3.24 0.97
C SER A 14 47.32 1.75 0.75
N ALA A 15 46.16 1.27 1.19
CA ALA A 15 45.59 0.00 0.77
C ALA A 15 44.10 0.23 0.53
N ALA A 16 43.81 0.66 -0.70
CA ALA A 16 42.66 0.26 -1.49
C ALA A 16 41.48 -0.37 -0.72
N ALA A 17 40.62 0.46 -0.16
CA ALA A 17 39.20 0.22 -0.35
C ALA A 17 38.85 0.90 -1.67
N ALA A 18 38.96 0.17 -2.79
CA ALA A 18 38.27 0.56 -3.99
C ALA A 18 36.81 0.80 -3.57
N ARG A 19 36.38 2.06 -3.55
CA ARG A 19 34.96 2.41 -3.48
C ARG A 19 34.35 1.59 -4.61
N ALA A 20 33.59 0.54 -4.30
CA ALA A 20 32.87 -0.18 -5.33
C ALA A 20 32.16 0.88 -6.19
N ALA A 21 32.40 0.88 -7.50
CA ALA A 21 31.73 1.81 -8.38
C ALA A 21 30.22 1.68 -8.10
N ALA A 22 29.54 2.80 -7.88
CA ALA A 22 28.10 2.77 -7.66
C ALA A 22 27.45 2.10 -8.86
N ARG A 23 26.73 1.01 -8.62
CA ARG A 23 25.99 0.29 -9.67
C ARG A 23 24.90 1.21 -10.22
N THR A 24 24.63 1.12 -11.52
CA THR A 24 23.60 1.91 -12.20
C THR A 24 22.22 1.37 -11.85
N PRO A 25 21.33 2.15 -11.20
CA PRO A 25 19.99 1.67 -10.88
C PRO A 25 19.16 1.38 -12.14
N LYS A 26 18.43 0.27 -12.12
CA LYS A 26 17.54 -0.20 -13.19
C LYS A 26 16.23 -0.71 -12.58
N VAL A 27 15.11 -0.60 -13.30
CA VAL A 27 13.80 -1.07 -12.85
C VAL A 27 13.17 -2.03 -13.86
N LEU A 28 12.65 -3.15 -13.37
CA LEU A 28 11.74 -4.03 -14.10
C LEU A 28 10.45 -4.18 -13.27
N ALA A 29 9.34 -3.65 -13.77
CA ALA A 29 8.01 -3.82 -13.21
C ALA A 29 7.20 -4.78 -14.08
N ILE A 30 6.62 -5.81 -13.47
CA ILE A 30 5.85 -6.86 -14.13
C ILE A 30 4.44 -6.85 -13.54
N GLY A 31 3.44 -6.65 -14.38
CA GLY A 31 2.03 -6.75 -14.05
C GLY A 31 1.46 -8.09 -14.51
N LEU A 32 0.81 -8.81 -13.60
CA LEU A 32 0.07 -10.04 -13.86
C LEU A 32 -1.43 -9.76 -13.64
N ASP A 33 -2.17 -9.57 -14.73
CA ASP A 33 -3.59 -9.22 -14.69
C ASP A 33 -4.42 -10.29 -13.96
N GLY A 34 -5.28 -9.88 -13.04
CA GLY A 34 -6.17 -10.78 -12.29
C GLY A 34 -5.47 -11.79 -11.37
N ALA A 35 -4.16 -11.67 -11.12
CA ALA A 35 -3.40 -12.65 -10.35
C ALA A 35 -3.58 -12.52 -8.83
N MET A 36 -3.86 -13.64 -8.16
CA MET A 36 -4.03 -13.70 -6.69
C MET A 36 -2.83 -14.34 -6.00
N LEU A 37 -2.27 -13.69 -4.98
CA LEU A 37 -1.11 -14.21 -4.23
C LEU A 37 -1.36 -15.60 -3.61
N GLY A 38 -2.58 -15.86 -3.12
CA GLY A 38 -2.95 -17.18 -2.61
C GLY A 38 -2.83 -18.25 -3.69
N ARG A 39 -3.31 -17.98 -4.90
CA ARG A 39 -3.25 -18.90 -6.04
C ARG A 39 -1.85 -19.08 -6.61
N ILE A 40 -0.97 -18.07 -6.49
CA ILE A 40 0.46 -18.21 -6.79
C ILE A 40 1.10 -19.27 -5.89
N LYS A 41 0.76 -19.29 -4.59
CA LYS A 41 1.28 -20.28 -3.64
C LYS A 41 0.69 -21.68 -3.86
N ASP A 42 -0.54 -21.75 -4.35
CA ASP A 42 -1.19 -23.02 -4.73
C ASP A 42 -0.61 -23.59 -6.04
N ALA A 43 -0.05 -22.74 -6.90
CA ALA A 43 0.60 -23.13 -8.14
C ALA A 43 2.07 -23.50 -7.91
N THR A 44 2.60 -24.45 -8.69
CA THR A 44 4.06 -24.67 -8.78
C THR A 44 4.71 -23.51 -9.55
N ALA A 45 5.10 -22.44 -8.85
CA ALA A 45 5.62 -21.20 -9.43
C ALA A 45 7.06 -20.88 -8.93
N PRO A 46 8.07 -21.66 -9.36
CA PRO A 46 9.43 -21.58 -8.80
C PRO A 46 10.16 -20.25 -9.05
N ASN A 47 9.84 -19.49 -10.11
CA ASN A 47 10.49 -18.22 -10.38
C ASN A 47 9.95 -17.11 -9.46
N LEU A 48 8.64 -17.09 -9.26
CA LEU A 48 7.98 -16.25 -8.27
C LEU A 48 8.44 -16.62 -6.85
N ASP A 49 8.53 -17.91 -6.52
CA ASP A 49 9.10 -18.38 -5.25
C ASP A 49 10.53 -17.88 -5.03
N ALA A 50 11.37 -17.91 -6.06
CA ALA A 50 12.73 -17.39 -5.98
C ALA A 50 12.76 -15.86 -5.78
N LEU A 51 11.86 -15.10 -6.41
CA LEU A 51 11.75 -13.66 -6.18
C LEU A 51 11.28 -13.34 -4.76
N MET A 52 10.32 -14.10 -4.23
CA MET A 52 9.86 -13.98 -2.84
C MET A 52 10.99 -14.32 -1.84
N ALA A 53 11.70 -15.42 -2.07
CA ALA A 53 12.79 -15.87 -1.20
C ALA A 53 14.00 -14.92 -1.21
N SER A 54 14.31 -14.33 -2.37
CA SER A 54 15.43 -13.38 -2.52
C SER A 54 15.08 -11.94 -2.14
N GLY A 55 13.81 -11.65 -1.90
CA GLY A 55 13.32 -10.29 -1.71
C GLY A 55 12.21 -10.21 -0.68
N LEU A 56 11.14 -9.53 -1.07
CA LEU A 56 10.01 -9.18 -0.23
C LEU A 56 8.72 -9.69 -0.85
N THR A 57 7.80 -10.15 0.00
CA THR A 57 6.39 -10.38 -0.35
C THR A 57 5.47 -9.54 0.54
N SER A 58 4.47 -8.89 -0.06
CA SER A 58 3.36 -8.28 0.66
C SER A 58 2.04 -8.64 -0.03
N GLY A 59 1.11 -9.24 0.72
CA GLY A 59 -0.29 -9.24 0.32
C GLY A 59 -0.87 -7.83 0.50
N SER A 60 -1.87 -7.48 -0.31
CA SER A 60 -2.63 -6.24 -0.17
C SER A 60 -4.07 -6.47 -0.63
N ALA A 61 -4.96 -5.58 -0.21
CA ALA A 61 -6.31 -5.49 -0.71
C ALA A 61 -6.52 -4.15 -1.42
N ILE A 62 -7.39 -4.16 -2.41
CA ILE A 62 -7.78 -2.97 -3.18
C ILE A 62 -9.16 -2.47 -2.73
N TYR A 63 -9.61 -1.40 -3.34
CA TYR A 63 -10.94 -0.83 -3.12
C TYR A 63 -12.08 -1.69 -3.67
N ALA A 64 -13.32 -1.27 -3.41
CA ALA A 64 -14.50 -1.69 -4.15
C ALA A 64 -15.40 -0.46 -4.42
N ASN A 65 -16.59 -0.70 -4.98
CA ASN A 65 -17.59 0.35 -5.12
C ASN A 65 -17.89 1.02 -3.77
N PRO A 66 -18.10 2.34 -3.73
CA PRO A 66 -18.27 3.26 -4.86
C PRO A 66 -16.96 3.88 -5.37
N LEU A 67 -15.81 3.56 -4.76
CA LEU A 67 -14.55 4.22 -5.16
C LEU A 67 -14.21 3.86 -6.60
N ALA A 68 -14.23 2.57 -6.93
CA ALA A 68 -14.25 2.00 -8.27
C ALA A 68 -14.53 0.48 -8.15
N PRO A 69 -15.05 -0.18 -9.19
CA PRO A 69 -15.09 -1.63 -9.25
C PRO A 69 -13.65 -2.20 -9.35
N THR A 70 -13.46 -3.45 -8.91
CA THR A 70 -12.19 -4.18 -8.99
C THR A 70 -11.93 -4.67 -10.43
N VAL A 71 -11.73 -3.75 -11.37
CA VAL A 71 -11.48 -4.04 -12.80
C VAL A 71 -10.21 -3.36 -13.29
N SER A 72 -9.71 -3.78 -14.46
CA SER A 72 -8.34 -3.51 -14.88
C SER A 72 -8.02 -2.03 -15.14
N GLY A 73 -8.95 -1.25 -15.68
CA GLY A 73 -8.77 0.17 -15.94
C GLY A 73 -8.37 0.96 -14.66
N PRO A 74 -9.21 0.97 -13.61
CA PRO A 74 -8.86 1.54 -12.32
C PRO A 74 -7.61 0.92 -11.68
N GLY A 75 -7.49 -0.42 -11.71
CA GLY A 75 -6.39 -1.13 -11.07
C GLY A 75 -5.02 -0.77 -11.67
N TRP A 76 -4.85 -0.90 -12.99
CA TRP A 76 -3.62 -0.52 -13.67
C TRP A 76 -3.34 0.97 -13.57
N SER A 77 -4.36 1.82 -13.64
CA SER A 77 -4.20 3.26 -13.43
C SER A 77 -3.61 3.55 -12.04
N THR A 78 -4.03 2.81 -11.02
CA THR A 78 -3.50 2.94 -9.65
C THR A 78 -2.01 2.55 -9.59
N VAL A 79 -1.65 1.37 -10.11
CA VAL A 79 -0.26 0.88 -10.14
C VAL A 79 0.66 1.86 -10.87
N ILE A 80 0.22 2.31 -12.04
CA ILE A 80 1.06 3.05 -12.99
C ILE A 80 1.21 4.53 -12.61
N THR A 81 0.15 5.15 -12.07
CA THR A 81 0.18 6.58 -11.70
C THR A 81 0.64 6.83 -10.26
N GLY A 82 0.58 5.81 -9.39
CA GLY A 82 0.95 5.94 -7.98
C GLY A 82 -0.06 6.68 -7.12
N VAL A 83 -1.34 6.73 -7.54
CA VAL A 83 -2.45 7.32 -6.80
C VAL A 83 -3.71 6.45 -6.91
N TRP A 84 -4.69 6.64 -6.04
CA TRP A 84 -5.97 5.91 -6.03
C TRP A 84 -7.05 6.51 -6.98
N PRO A 85 -8.19 5.81 -7.21
CA PRO A 85 -9.23 6.26 -8.14
C PRO A 85 -9.93 7.58 -7.80
N ASP A 86 -9.88 8.04 -6.56
CA ASP A 86 -10.34 9.40 -6.21
C ASP A 86 -9.44 10.50 -6.78
N LYS A 87 -8.17 10.19 -7.05
CA LYS A 87 -7.18 11.08 -7.66
C LYS A 87 -7.12 10.91 -9.17
N HIS A 88 -6.77 9.73 -9.70
CA HIS A 88 -6.61 9.56 -11.15
C HIS A 88 -7.94 9.54 -11.93
N GLY A 89 -9.08 9.38 -11.27
CA GLY A 89 -10.42 9.57 -11.86
C GLY A 89 -10.93 8.43 -12.74
N VAL A 90 -10.20 7.33 -12.88
CA VAL A 90 -10.63 6.18 -13.69
C VAL A 90 -11.57 5.30 -12.88
N LYS A 91 -12.78 5.07 -13.41
CA LYS A 91 -13.86 4.33 -12.74
C LYS A 91 -14.25 3.03 -13.43
N ASP A 92 -13.75 2.78 -14.63
CA ASP A 92 -14.00 1.57 -15.42
C ASP A 92 -12.98 1.47 -16.57
N ASN A 93 -13.15 0.48 -17.44
CA ASN A 93 -12.29 0.23 -18.60
C ASN A 93 -12.52 1.20 -19.78
N SER A 94 -13.40 2.21 -19.65
CA SER A 94 -13.54 3.29 -20.64
C SER A 94 -12.50 4.40 -20.46
N PHE A 95 -11.89 4.49 -19.27
CA PHE A 95 -10.96 5.57 -18.88
C PHE A 95 -11.55 6.99 -18.95
N THR A 96 -12.88 7.10 -19.09
CA THR A 96 -13.59 8.37 -19.13
C THR A 96 -13.39 9.12 -17.81
N GLY A 97 -13.03 10.41 -17.91
CA GLY A 97 -12.77 11.24 -16.72
C GLY A 97 -11.38 11.04 -16.09
N SER A 98 -10.50 10.27 -16.74
CA SER A 98 -9.10 10.13 -16.31
C SER A 98 -8.41 11.48 -16.18
N LYS A 99 -7.52 11.57 -15.20
CA LYS A 99 -6.73 12.77 -14.87
C LYS A 99 -5.24 12.51 -15.08
N PHE A 100 -4.86 11.75 -16.10
CA PHE A 100 -3.47 11.38 -16.36
C PHE A 100 -2.55 12.57 -16.63
N SER A 101 -3.08 13.71 -17.08
CA SER A 101 -2.30 14.95 -17.17
C SER A 101 -1.90 15.51 -15.79
N GLN A 102 -2.76 15.36 -14.78
CA GLN A 102 -2.50 15.76 -13.40
C GLN A 102 -1.67 14.71 -12.65
N TYR A 103 -1.95 13.43 -12.91
CA TYR A 103 -1.27 12.28 -12.32
C TYR A 103 -0.64 11.43 -13.43
N PRO A 104 0.48 11.88 -14.02
CA PRO A 104 1.15 11.11 -15.07
C PRO A 104 1.74 9.81 -14.52
N ASP A 105 1.85 8.84 -15.42
CA ASP A 105 2.48 7.55 -15.17
C ASP A 105 3.96 7.68 -14.74
N PHE A 106 4.47 6.67 -14.05
CA PHE A 106 5.82 6.72 -13.49
C PHE A 106 6.94 6.74 -14.55
N LEU A 107 6.75 6.17 -15.74
CA LEU A 107 7.75 6.23 -16.82
C LEU A 107 7.84 7.64 -17.40
N THR A 108 6.70 8.31 -17.62
CA THR A 108 6.64 9.72 -18.00
C THR A 108 7.29 10.63 -16.95
N ARG A 109 7.15 10.30 -15.66
CA ARG A 109 7.85 11.01 -14.58
C ARG A 109 9.36 10.79 -14.65
N ILE A 110 9.81 9.57 -14.98
CA ILE A 110 11.23 9.28 -15.23
C ILE A 110 11.75 10.13 -16.38
N GLU A 111 11.09 10.14 -17.53
CA GLU A 111 11.47 10.93 -18.71
C GLU A 111 11.51 12.43 -18.42
N THR A 112 10.57 12.91 -17.60
CA THR A 112 10.52 14.32 -17.22
C THR A 112 11.66 14.70 -16.26
N ALA A 113 12.00 13.83 -15.30
CA ALA A 113 13.00 14.12 -14.28
C ALA A 113 14.44 13.83 -14.75
N LYS A 114 14.61 12.81 -15.57
CA LYS A 114 15.90 12.29 -16.05
C LYS A 114 15.77 11.83 -17.51
N PRO A 115 15.70 12.75 -18.49
CA PRO A 115 15.47 12.44 -19.90
C PRO A 115 16.60 11.65 -20.60
N ALA A 116 17.68 11.34 -19.88
CA ALA A 116 18.75 10.47 -20.38
C ALA A 116 18.50 8.99 -20.07
N LEU A 117 17.53 8.67 -19.20
CA LEU A 117 17.14 7.31 -18.89
C LEU A 117 16.18 6.80 -19.97
N SER A 118 16.39 5.60 -20.48
CA SER A 118 15.50 5.04 -21.50
C SER A 118 14.38 4.21 -20.89
N THR A 119 13.13 4.57 -21.21
CA THR A 119 11.93 3.87 -20.72
C THR A 119 11.30 2.95 -21.78
N TYR A 120 10.69 1.86 -21.33
CA TYR A 120 10.00 0.91 -22.21
C TYR A 120 8.77 0.33 -21.53
N ALA A 121 7.63 0.35 -22.21
CA ALA A 121 6.40 -0.31 -21.77
C ALA A 121 5.88 -1.25 -22.86
N VAL A 122 5.54 -2.48 -22.48
CA VAL A 122 4.89 -3.46 -23.36
C VAL A 122 3.75 -4.13 -22.63
N ALA A 123 2.62 -4.32 -23.32
CA ALA A 123 1.43 -4.90 -22.73
C ALA A 123 0.69 -5.82 -23.69
N SER A 124 0.12 -6.88 -23.13
CA SER A 124 -0.85 -7.74 -23.84
C SER A 124 -2.21 -7.06 -23.98
N TRP A 125 -2.63 -6.29 -22.96
CA TRP A 125 -3.84 -5.48 -23.03
C TRP A 125 -3.51 -4.05 -23.47
N SER A 126 -3.88 -3.70 -24.71
CA SER A 126 -3.43 -2.46 -25.35
C SER A 126 -3.77 -1.15 -24.61
N PRO A 127 -4.87 -1.01 -23.84
CA PRO A 127 -5.14 0.23 -23.10
C PRO A 127 -4.05 0.62 -22.10
N VAL A 128 -3.27 -0.33 -21.57
CA VAL A 128 -2.11 -0.02 -20.72
C VAL A 128 -1.13 0.89 -21.45
N THR A 129 -0.76 0.55 -22.68
CA THR A 129 0.20 1.29 -23.51
C THR A 129 -0.42 2.42 -24.32
N ASP A 130 -1.65 2.24 -24.81
CA ASP A 130 -2.32 3.21 -25.68
C ASP A 130 -2.97 4.35 -24.89
N THR A 131 -3.42 4.09 -23.65
CA THR A 131 -4.24 5.02 -22.86
C THR A 131 -3.57 5.47 -21.56
N ILE A 132 -3.04 4.54 -20.74
CA ILE A 132 -2.50 4.89 -19.40
C ILE A 132 -1.09 5.49 -19.51
N PHE A 133 -0.16 4.79 -20.17
CA PHE A 133 1.19 5.33 -20.42
C PHE A 133 1.14 6.44 -21.46
N SER A 134 1.67 7.61 -21.12
CA SER A 134 1.65 8.76 -22.03
C SER A 134 2.62 8.60 -23.20
N SER A 135 2.44 9.42 -24.25
CA SER A 135 3.34 9.47 -25.40
C SER A 135 4.74 9.98 -25.11
N LYS A 136 5.04 10.41 -23.87
CA LYS A 136 6.40 10.77 -23.45
C LYS A 136 7.28 9.56 -23.17
N VAL A 137 6.71 8.39 -22.90
CA VAL A 137 7.49 7.15 -22.73
C VAL A 137 8.21 6.82 -24.04
N ASP A 138 9.51 6.58 -23.94
CA ASP A 138 10.45 6.38 -25.05
C ASP A 138 9.96 5.34 -26.07
N THR A 139 9.43 4.23 -25.57
CA THR A 139 8.89 3.15 -26.40
C THR A 139 7.70 2.49 -25.70
N ARG A 140 6.56 2.46 -26.39
CA ARG A 140 5.34 1.78 -25.96
C ARG A 140 4.95 0.76 -27.01
N VAL A 141 4.66 -0.46 -26.60
CA VAL A 141 4.31 -1.55 -27.50
C VAL A 141 3.03 -2.25 -27.05
N SER A 142 1.97 -2.09 -27.83
CA SER A 142 0.76 -2.88 -27.73
C SER A 142 0.97 -4.18 -28.51
N THR A 143 1.01 -5.31 -27.81
CA THR A 143 1.26 -6.61 -28.45
C THR A 143 0.06 -7.02 -29.30
N PRO A 144 0.27 -7.56 -30.53
CA PRO A 144 -0.83 -8.10 -31.33
C PRO A 144 -1.60 -9.19 -30.58
N ALA A 145 -2.93 -9.12 -30.62
CA ALA A 145 -3.81 -10.03 -29.87
C ALA A 145 -3.56 -11.52 -30.15
N ALA A 146 -3.11 -11.88 -31.36
CA ALA A 146 -2.78 -13.25 -31.73
C ALA A 146 -1.51 -13.79 -31.05
N GLU A 147 -0.63 -12.92 -30.57
CA GLU A 147 0.61 -13.30 -29.89
C GLU A 147 0.48 -13.25 -28.36
N TYR A 148 -0.35 -12.31 -27.86
CA TYR A 148 -0.70 -12.16 -26.45
C TYR A 148 0.54 -12.18 -25.53
N ASP A 149 0.48 -12.79 -24.35
CA ASP A 149 1.62 -12.79 -23.42
C ASP A 149 2.90 -13.41 -23.97
N THR A 150 2.79 -14.38 -24.90
CA THR A 150 3.98 -14.96 -25.55
C THR A 150 4.71 -13.90 -26.38
N GLY A 151 3.95 -13.08 -27.12
CA GLY A 151 4.47 -11.94 -27.87
C GLY A 151 5.01 -10.83 -26.97
N THR A 152 4.31 -10.51 -25.89
CA THR A 152 4.72 -9.51 -24.90
C THR A 152 6.04 -9.91 -24.24
N THR A 153 6.13 -11.15 -23.76
CA THR A 153 7.33 -11.69 -23.12
C THR A 153 8.51 -11.73 -24.09
N SER A 154 8.30 -12.17 -25.33
CA SER A 154 9.37 -12.26 -26.33
C SER A 154 9.98 -10.88 -26.64
N ARG A 155 9.15 -9.84 -26.76
CA ARG A 155 9.62 -8.46 -26.98
C ARG A 155 10.32 -7.89 -25.76
N ALA A 156 9.76 -8.08 -24.57
CA ALA A 156 10.38 -7.66 -23.31
C ALA A 156 11.76 -8.32 -23.11
N VAL A 157 11.87 -9.63 -23.35
CA VAL A 157 13.16 -10.36 -23.29
C VAL A 157 14.17 -9.80 -24.28
N ALA A 158 13.76 -9.49 -25.51
CA ALA A 158 14.65 -8.91 -26.51
C ALA A 158 15.19 -7.53 -26.07
N GLU A 159 14.32 -6.67 -25.54
CA GLU A 159 14.68 -5.34 -25.03
C GLU A 159 15.53 -5.40 -23.75
N LEU A 160 15.22 -6.32 -22.84
CA LEU A 160 15.99 -6.54 -21.62
C LEU A 160 17.38 -7.12 -21.91
N ARG A 161 17.56 -7.95 -22.94
CA ARG A 161 18.87 -8.50 -23.31
C ARG A 161 19.71 -7.54 -24.13
N ASN A 162 19.11 -6.98 -25.18
CA ASN A 162 19.84 -6.29 -26.24
C ASN A 162 19.66 -4.77 -26.20
N GLY A 163 18.61 -4.29 -25.53
CA GLY A 163 18.42 -2.87 -25.28
C GLY A 163 19.27 -2.37 -24.11
N ASN A 164 19.36 -1.05 -23.97
CA ASN A 164 19.92 -0.39 -22.79
C ASN A 164 18.82 0.36 -22.03
N ARG A 165 17.70 -0.33 -21.74
CA ARG A 165 16.58 0.26 -21.00
C ARG A 165 16.96 0.46 -19.53
N ASP A 166 16.49 1.56 -18.94
CA ASP A 166 16.67 1.90 -17.53
C ASP A 166 15.45 1.55 -16.70
N ALA A 167 14.25 1.68 -17.28
CA ALA A 167 13.00 1.27 -16.64
C ALA A 167 12.09 0.56 -17.65
N VAL A 168 11.66 -0.64 -17.28
CA VAL A 168 10.85 -1.52 -18.11
C VAL A 168 9.56 -1.86 -17.38
N PHE A 169 8.42 -1.70 -18.05
CA PHE A 169 7.12 -2.21 -17.60
C PHE A 169 6.62 -3.30 -18.57
N VAL A 170 6.22 -4.44 -18.03
CA VAL A 170 5.66 -5.58 -18.77
C VAL A 170 4.31 -5.93 -18.18
N HIS A 171 3.26 -6.00 -19.00
CA HIS A 171 1.93 -6.47 -18.59
C HIS A 171 1.57 -7.79 -19.29
N LEU A 172 1.12 -8.77 -18.49
CA LEU A 172 0.70 -10.10 -18.93
C LEU A 172 -0.75 -10.35 -18.47
N ASP A 173 -1.57 -10.90 -19.35
CA ASP A 173 -3.05 -10.87 -19.27
C ASP A 173 -3.69 -12.28 -19.16
N ASN A 174 -2.94 -13.37 -19.44
CA ASN A 174 -3.51 -14.73 -19.48
C ASN A 174 -4.20 -15.18 -18.19
N ILE A 175 -3.73 -14.72 -17.02
CA ILE A 175 -4.29 -15.15 -15.73
C ILE A 175 -5.71 -14.64 -15.58
N ASP A 176 -5.96 -13.35 -15.86
CA ASP A 176 -7.29 -12.77 -15.91
C ASP A 176 -8.20 -13.48 -16.93
N HIS A 177 -7.69 -13.73 -18.14
CA HIS A 177 -8.45 -14.46 -19.16
C HIS A 177 -8.87 -15.87 -18.71
N ALA A 178 -7.98 -16.59 -18.02
CA ALA A 178 -8.29 -17.89 -17.44
C ALA A 178 -9.29 -17.76 -16.27
N GLY A 179 -9.16 -16.71 -15.45
CA GLY A 179 -10.09 -16.40 -14.36
C GLY A 179 -11.50 -16.10 -14.85
N HIS A 180 -11.64 -15.36 -15.94
CA HIS A 180 -12.92 -15.16 -16.63
C HIS A 180 -13.50 -16.45 -17.20
N SER A 181 -12.69 -17.27 -17.85
CA SER A 181 -13.15 -18.44 -18.60
C SER A 181 -13.47 -19.65 -17.70
N HIS A 182 -12.78 -19.76 -16.57
CA HIS A 182 -12.78 -20.98 -15.76
C HIS A 182 -12.89 -20.75 -14.24
N GLY A 183 -12.67 -19.54 -13.75
CA GLY A 183 -12.68 -19.22 -12.33
C GLY A 183 -11.36 -19.46 -11.61
N ALA A 184 -11.11 -18.70 -10.54
CA ALA A 184 -9.84 -18.71 -9.81
C ALA A 184 -9.57 -20.01 -9.04
N ALA A 185 -10.59 -20.83 -8.79
CA ALA A 185 -10.43 -22.14 -8.17
C ALA A 185 -10.08 -23.26 -9.18
N SER A 186 -10.02 -22.94 -10.48
CA SER A 186 -9.81 -23.93 -11.53
C SER A 186 -8.35 -24.31 -11.74
N GLN A 187 -8.12 -25.51 -12.28
CA GLN A 187 -6.79 -25.93 -12.71
C GLN A 187 -6.26 -25.05 -13.85
N GLN A 188 -7.13 -24.55 -14.73
CA GLN A 188 -6.78 -23.68 -15.85
C GLN A 188 -6.21 -22.34 -15.35
N TYR A 189 -6.75 -21.79 -14.28
CA TYR A 189 -6.19 -20.60 -13.63
C TYR A 189 -4.80 -20.89 -13.07
N LEU A 190 -4.61 -22.01 -12.35
CA LEU A 190 -3.28 -22.42 -11.86
C LEU A 190 -2.29 -22.67 -13.01
N ASP A 191 -2.74 -23.20 -14.14
CA ASP A 191 -1.92 -23.44 -15.33
C ASP A 191 -1.50 -22.12 -16.00
N ALA A 192 -2.39 -21.12 -16.02
CA ALA A 192 -2.06 -19.77 -16.46
C ALA A 192 -1.02 -19.12 -15.54
N VAL A 193 -1.14 -19.30 -14.21
CA VAL A 193 -0.12 -18.86 -13.24
C VAL A 193 1.22 -19.53 -13.49
N ARG A 194 1.27 -20.86 -13.74
CA ARG A 194 2.52 -21.58 -14.09
C ARG A 194 3.14 -21.09 -15.40
N THR A 195 2.32 -20.71 -16.36
CA THR A 195 2.77 -20.13 -17.64
C THR A 195 3.38 -18.76 -17.42
N ALA A 196 2.72 -17.88 -16.67
CA ALA A 196 3.23 -16.57 -16.29
C ALA A 196 4.54 -16.68 -15.48
N ASP A 197 4.63 -17.63 -14.54
CA ASP A 197 5.86 -17.91 -13.80
C ASP A 197 7.04 -18.26 -14.74
N THR A 198 6.78 -19.08 -15.76
CA THR A 198 7.80 -19.42 -16.78
C THR A 198 8.24 -18.17 -17.54
N GLN A 199 7.31 -17.28 -17.89
CA GLN A 199 7.61 -16.01 -18.56
C GLN A 199 8.42 -15.06 -17.66
N ILE A 200 8.09 -14.99 -16.36
CA ILE A 200 8.90 -14.26 -15.38
C ILE A 200 10.32 -14.82 -15.32
N GLY A 201 10.49 -16.13 -15.32
CA GLY A 201 11.79 -16.77 -15.41
C GLY A 201 12.59 -16.33 -16.64
N GLN A 202 11.94 -16.19 -17.80
CA GLN A 202 12.57 -15.69 -19.02
C GLN A 202 13.00 -14.21 -18.89
N LEU A 203 12.17 -13.35 -18.27
CA LEU A 203 12.47 -11.94 -18.03
C LEU A 203 13.63 -11.76 -17.05
N VAL A 204 13.64 -12.50 -15.94
CA VAL A 204 14.73 -12.49 -14.95
C VAL A 204 16.01 -13.05 -15.56
N ALA A 205 15.93 -14.12 -16.34
CA ALA A 205 17.07 -14.65 -17.08
C ALA A 205 17.62 -13.63 -18.09
N ALA A 206 16.74 -12.88 -18.78
CA ALA A 206 17.15 -11.80 -19.68
C ALA A 206 17.98 -10.75 -18.95
N VAL A 207 17.51 -10.25 -17.79
CA VAL A 207 18.22 -9.30 -16.94
C VAL A 207 19.58 -9.85 -16.46
N THR A 208 19.58 -11.03 -15.86
CA THR A 208 20.78 -11.61 -15.22
C THR A 208 21.84 -12.07 -16.23
N SER A 209 21.45 -12.32 -17.48
CA SER A 209 22.35 -12.68 -18.58
C SER A 209 23.07 -11.50 -19.24
N ARG A 210 22.72 -10.25 -18.89
CA ARG A 210 23.32 -9.05 -19.49
C ARG A 210 24.81 -8.98 -19.15
N ALA A 211 25.65 -8.63 -20.14
CA ALA A 211 27.08 -8.41 -19.92
C ALA A 211 27.35 -7.29 -18.89
N SER A 212 26.46 -6.30 -18.79
CA SER A 212 26.51 -5.20 -17.83
C SER A 212 25.89 -5.51 -16.47
N TYR A 213 25.31 -6.69 -16.24
CA TYR A 213 24.53 -7.00 -15.04
C TYR A 213 25.29 -6.74 -13.73
N ALA A 214 26.59 -7.06 -13.68
CA ALA A 214 27.44 -6.82 -12.50
C ALA A 214 27.61 -5.32 -12.16
N LEU A 215 27.37 -4.43 -13.12
CA LEU A 215 27.44 -2.97 -12.97
C LEU A 215 26.07 -2.33 -12.77
N GLU A 216 24.97 -3.10 -12.84
CA GLU A 216 23.59 -2.61 -12.77
C GLU A 216 22.94 -3.04 -11.46
N ASP A 217 22.15 -2.19 -10.82
CA ASP A 217 21.36 -2.50 -9.62
C ASP A 217 19.87 -2.57 -9.98
N TRP A 218 19.38 -3.77 -10.25
CA TRP A 218 18.00 -3.99 -10.66
C TRP A 218 17.06 -4.07 -9.47
N LEU A 219 15.98 -3.30 -9.52
CA LEU A 219 14.77 -3.53 -8.73
C LEU A 219 13.74 -4.22 -9.61
N ILE A 220 13.44 -5.48 -9.30
CA ILE A 220 12.41 -6.28 -9.97
C ILE A 220 11.17 -6.28 -9.09
N MET A 221 10.02 -5.88 -9.62
CA MET A 221 8.74 -5.84 -8.92
C MET A 221 7.66 -6.58 -9.71
N VAL A 222 6.84 -7.38 -9.03
CA VAL A 222 5.71 -8.11 -9.59
C VAL A 222 4.45 -7.79 -8.80
N THR A 223 3.37 -7.41 -9.48
CA THR A 223 2.08 -7.06 -8.86
C THR A 223 0.92 -7.52 -9.72
N ALA A 224 -0.29 -7.46 -9.16
CA ALA A 224 -1.55 -7.54 -9.89
C ALA A 224 -2.36 -6.25 -9.68
N ASP A 225 -3.37 -6.05 -10.51
CA ASP A 225 -4.30 -4.93 -10.47
C ASP A 225 -5.61 -5.26 -9.73
N HIS A 226 -6.08 -6.50 -9.80
CA HIS A 226 -7.18 -7.07 -9.03
C HIS A 226 -7.05 -8.61 -8.90
N GLY A 227 -8.01 -9.22 -8.21
CA GLY A 227 -8.18 -10.67 -8.16
C GLY A 227 -9.47 -11.14 -8.84
N HIS A 228 -9.94 -12.33 -8.45
CA HIS A 228 -11.12 -13.00 -9.02
C HIS A 228 -11.95 -13.71 -7.96
N THR A 229 -13.20 -14.03 -8.30
CA THR A 229 -13.96 -15.03 -7.55
C THR A 229 -13.53 -16.45 -7.92
N ASP A 230 -13.79 -17.41 -7.03
CA ASP A 230 -13.50 -18.83 -7.28
C ASP A 230 -14.23 -19.37 -8.52
N ALA A 231 -15.46 -18.91 -8.76
CA ALA A 231 -16.27 -19.30 -9.92
C ALA A 231 -15.95 -18.51 -11.20
N GLY A 232 -15.18 -17.42 -11.09
CA GLY A 232 -14.79 -16.55 -12.19
C GLY A 232 -15.49 -15.21 -12.22
N GLY A 233 -14.87 -14.28 -12.94
CA GLY A 233 -15.27 -12.88 -12.94
C GLY A 233 -14.75 -12.08 -11.75
N HIS A 234 -14.89 -10.77 -11.85
CA HIS A 234 -14.43 -9.77 -10.90
C HIS A 234 -15.24 -8.46 -11.09
N GLY A 235 -15.08 -7.50 -10.19
CA GLY A 235 -15.70 -6.17 -10.24
C GLY A 235 -16.50 -5.81 -8.98
N GLY A 236 -16.73 -6.79 -8.09
CA GLY A 236 -17.39 -6.66 -6.81
C GLY A 236 -16.45 -6.35 -5.64
N SER A 237 -16.89 -6.72 -4.44
CA SER A 237 -16.24 -6.43 -3.16
C SER A 237 -15.72 -7.66 -2.43
N SER A 238 -15.83 -8.86 -3.03
CA SER A 238 -15.40 -10.07 -2.33
C SER A 238 -13.90 -10.05 -2.05
N ALA A 239 -13.48 -10.75 -0.99
CA ALA A 239 -12.08 -10.84 -0.62
C ALA A 239 -11.21 -11.40 -1.76
N GLY A 240 -11.75 -12.29 -2.60
CA GLY A 240 -11.04 -12.81 -3.77
C GLY A 240 -10.80 -11.75 -4.84
N GLU A 241 -11.82 -10.98 -5.18
CA GLU A 241 -11.74 -9.91 -6.19
C GLU A 241 -10.83 -8.76 -5.76
N ARG A 242 -10.77 -8.48 -4.46
CA ARG A 242 -9.97 -7.40 -3.89
C ARG A 242 -8.50 -7.77 -3.66
N GLN A 243 -8.11 -9.04 -3.78
CA GLN A 243 -6.75 -9.48 -3.51
C GLN A 243 -5.77 -8.97 -4.56
N THR A 244 -4.66 -8.38 -4.08
CA THR A 244 -3.47 -8.07 -4.87
C THR A 244 -2.22 -8.31 -4.02
N PHE A 245 -1.04 -8.02 -4.56
CA PHE A 245 0.23 -8.19 -3.87
C PHE A 245 1.33 -7.34 -4.49
N LEU A 246 2.45 -7.22 -3.78
CA LEU A 246 3.72 -6.83 -4.35
C LEU A 246 4.78 -7.86 -3.95
N ILE A 247 5.47 -8.42 -4.95
CA ILE A 247 6.72 -9.16 -4.77
C ILE A 247 7.84 -8.26 -5.31
N ALA A 248 8.90 -8.05 -4.54
CA ALA A 248 10.01 -7.19 -4.99
C ALA A 248 11.37 -7.79 -4.60
N SER A 249 12.33 -7.77 -5.52
CA SER A 249 13.70 -8.26 -5.30
C SER A 249 14.73 -7.27 -5.85
N GLY A 250 15.87 -7.16 -5.17
CA GLY A 250 16.90 -6.15 -5.43
C GLY A 250 16.68 -4.82 -4.70
N GLY A 251 17.42 -3.77 -5.05
CA GLY A 251 17.25 -2.42 -4.47
C GLY A 251 17.44 -2.31 -2.94
N GLY A 252 18.27 -3.18 -2.36
CA GLY A 252 18.55 -3.19 -0.91
C GLY A 252 17.45 -3.81 -0.05
N ILE A 253 16.46 -4.47 -0.65
CA ILE A 253 15.39 -5.17 0.06
C ILE A 253 15.96 -6.35 0.86
N SER A 254 15.45 -6.55 2.07
CA SER A 254 15.79 -7.71 2.90
C SER A 254 15.18 -8.98 2.33
N ALA A 255 16.02 -9.98 2.05
CA ALA A 255 15.59 -11.26 1.49
C ALA A 255 14.64 -12.04 2.43
N GLY A 256 13.63 -12.70 1.85
CA GLY A 256 12.61 -13.47 2.55
C GLY A 256 11.70 -12.64 3.44
N SER A 257 11.66 -11.31 3.30
CA SER A 257 10.87 -10.45 4.17
C SER A 257 9.39 -10.46 3.79
N VAL A 258 8.51 -10.45 4.80
CA VAL A 258 7.07 -10.27 4.62
C VAL A 258 6.66 -8.91 5.18
N ARG A 259 5.93 -8.13 4.39
CA ARG A 259 5.35 -6.85 4.81
C ARG A 259 3.84 -6.87 4.66
N HIS A 260 3.22 -5.92 5.34
CA HIS A 260 1.76 -5.75 5.41
C HIS A 260 1.33 -4.28 5.22
N ASP A 261 2.30 -3.38 5.07
CA ASP A 261 2.09 -1.95 4.94
C ASP A 261 2.11 -1.48 3.47
N ILE A 262 2.42 -2.36 2.52
CA ILE A 262 2.57 -2.03 1.10
C ILE A 262 1.21 -2.03 0.40
N LYS A 263 1.02 -1.07 -0.51
CA LYS A 263 -0.19 -0.88 -1.33
C LYS A 263 0.18 -0.72 -2.81
N MET A 264 -0.77 -0.92 -3.72
CA MET A 264 -0.53 -0.86 -5.18
C MET A 264 0.19 0.43 -5.66
N PRO A 265 -0.15 1.64 -5.18
CA PRO A 265 0.53 2.87 -5.60
C PRO A 265 2.04 2.89 -5.33
N ASP A 266 2.52 2.04 -4.41
CA ASP A 266 3.91 2.01 -3.98
C ASP A 266 4.85 1.55 -5.09
N LEU A 267 4.38 0.79 -6.08
CA LEU A 267 5.22 0.35 -7.22
C LEU A 267 5.81 1.56 -7.96
N ALA A 268 4.95 2.50 -8.36
CA ALA A 268 5.36 3.73 -9.04
C ALA A 268 6.35 4.56 -8.20
N ALA A 269 6.05 4.74 -6.91
CA ALA A 269 6.92 5.48 -5.99
C ALA A 269 8.28 4.80 -5.79
N SER A 270 8.29 3.47 -5.71
CA SER A 270 9.50 2.67 -5.52
C SER A 270 10.39 2.68 -6.76
N ALA A 271 9.80 2.62 -7.96
CA ALA A 271 10.54 2.74 -9.22
C ALA A 271 11.27 4.09 -9.31
N LEU A 272 10.56 5.19 -9.02
CA LEU A 272 11.11 6.54 -9.03
C LEU A 272 12.24 6.71 -8.01
N ALA A 273 12.01 6.29 -6.77
CA ALA A 273 13.00 6.40 -5.70
C ALA A 273 14.26 5.56 -6.00
N HIS A 274 14.09 4.34 -6.53
CA HIS A 274 15.22 3.47 -6.90
C HIS A 274 16.12 4.09 -7.96
N LEU A 275 15.53 4.75 -8.95
CA LEU A 275 16.27 5.49 -9.98
C LEU A 275 16.84 6.82 -9.45
N GLY A 276 16.77 7.09 -8.15
CA GLY A 276 17.28 8.30 -7.52
C GLY A 276 16.52 9.56 -7.95
N ILE A 277 15.21 9.43 -8.21
CA ILE A 277 14.31 10.56 -8.47
C ILE A 277 13.59 10.88 -7.17
N ALA A 278 13.77 12.10 -6.67
CA ALA A 278 13.08 12.56 -5.47
C ALA A 278 11.57 12.67 -5.73
N ILE A 279 10.75 12.10 -4.85
CA ILE A 279 9.31 12.22 -4.91
C ILE A 279 8.91 13.63 -4.49
N SER A 280 8.45 14.45 -5.44
CA SER A 280 7.98 15.80 -5.13
C SER A 280 6.66 15.74 -4.34
N PRO A 281 6.52 16.45 -3.21
CA PRO A 281 5.24 16.58 -2.51
C PRO A 281 4.11 17.12 -3.40
N SER A 282 4.44 17.94 -4.41
CA SER A 282 3.46 18.49 -5.36
C SER A 282 2.83 17.43 -6.27
N TRP A 283 3.43 16.25 -6.39
CA TRP A 283 2.84 15.14 -7.14
C TRP A 283 1.67 14.49 -6.40
N ASN A 284 1.55 14.74 -5.09
CA ASN A 284 0.48 14.23 -4.26
C ASN A 284 0.25 12.72 -4.46
N LEU A 285 1.33 11.94 -4.51
CA LEU A 285 1.27 10.49 -4.66
C LEU A 285 0.68 9.86 -3.39
N ASP A 286 -0.10 8.79 -3.55
CA ASP A 286 -0.51 7.92 -2.44
C ASP A 286 0.54 6.84 -2.15
N GLY A 287 1.36 6.54 -3.16
CA GLY A 287 2.46 5.58 -3.09
C GLY A 287 3.62 6.05 -2.22
N ARG A 288 4.17 5.12 -1.46
CA ARG A 288 5.38 5.29 -0.64
C ARG A 288 6.46 4.34 -1.16
N PRO A 289 7.72 4.80 -1.36
CA PRO A 289 8.78 3.91 -1.79
C PRO A 289 8.99 2.76 -0.78
N LEU A 290 9.02 1.52 -1.27
CA LEU A 290 9.22 0.33 -0.44
C LEU A 290 10.58 0.38 0.31
N GLN A 291 11.56 1.10 -0.23
CA GLN A 291 12.89 1.29 0.37
C GLN A 291 12.85 2.26 1.58
N GLN A 292 11.73 2.95 1.79
CA GLN A 292 11.55 3.98 2.83
C GLN A 292 10.30 3.64 3.68
N PRO A 293 10.34 2.55 4.46
CA PRO A 293 9.22 2.18 5.33
C PRO A 293 8.93 3.31 6.33
N SER A 294 7.65 3.55 6.60
CA SER A 294 7.19 4.53 7.58
C SER A 294 6.20 3.85 8.54
N PRO A 295 6.66 2.94 9.40
CA PRO A 295 5.80 2.29 10.36
C PRO A 295 5.24 3.30 11.37
N ASP A 296 4.12 2.95 11.98
CA ASP A 296 3.58 3.66 13.14
C ASP A 296 3.36 2.73 14.34
N ALA A 297 2.75 3.26 15.41
CA ALA A 297 2.60 2.55 16.66
C ALA A 297 1.64 1.35 16.56
N PHE A 298 0.64 1.42 15.67
CA PHE A 298 -0.37 0.39 15.51
C PHE A 298 0.22 -0.86 14.84
N ASP A 299 1.15 -0.68 13.91
CA ASP A 299 1.86 -1.78 13.23
C ASP A 299 2.50 -2.80 14.17
N ALA A 300 2.99 -2.33 15.33
CA ALA A 300 3.62 -3.17 16.35
C ALA A 300 2.66 -4.17 17.01
N LEU A 301 1.35 -4.00 16.80
CA LEU A 301 0.31 -4.87 17.34
C LEU A 301 0.02 -6.10 16.47
N ARG A 302 0.54 -6.18 15.25
CA ARG A 302 0.27 -7.33 14.37
C ARG A 302 0.52 -8.70 15.03
N PRO A 303 1.60 -8.91 15.81
CA PRO A 303 1.82 -10.18 16.54
C PRO A 303 0.82 -10.48 17.66
N GLN A 304 -0.01 -9.50 18.06
CA GLN A 304 -0.99 -9.60 19.14
C GLN A 304 -2.42 -9.80 18.64
N LEU A 305 -2.64 -9.80 17.31
CA LEU A 305 -3.96 -9.98 16.73
C LEU A 305 -4.47 -11.39 17.00
N THR A 306 -5.76 -11.49 17.32
CA THR A 306 -6.47 -12.75 17.55
C THR A 306 -7.47 -13.04 16.43
N THR A 307 -7.93 -14.28 16.35
CA THR A 307 -9.02 -14.70 15.47
C THR A 307 -10.36 -14.18 15.97
N ARG A 308 -11.38 -14.17 15.10
CA ARG A 308 -12.78 -13.87 15.45
C ARG A 308 -13.28 -14.62 16.69
N VAL A 309 -14.22 -14.01 17.39
CA VAL A 309 -15.00 -14.54 18.51
C VAL A 309 -16.47 -14.62 18.13
N ASP A 310 -17.07 -13.51 17.69
CA ASP A 310 -18.49 -13.41 17.38
C ASP A 310 -18.78 -13.28 15.86
N GLU A 311 -17.85 -12.69 15.09
CA GLU A 311 -18.05 -12.36 13.68
C GLU A 311 -17.95 -13.57 12.74
N THR A 312 -19.05 -14.31 12.59
CA THR A 312 -19.05 -15.56 11.81
C THR A 312 -18.90 -15.37 10.28
N GLY A 313 -18.93 -14.14 9.77
CA GLY A 313 -18.58 -13.81 8.38
C GLY A 313 -17.06 -13.87 8.09
N ILE A 314 -16.23 -13.63 9.10
CA ILE A 314 -14.77 -13.54 8.95
C ILE A 314 -14.13 -14.93 9.00
N GLY A 315 -13.27 -15.34 8.06
CA GLY A 315 -12.66 -16.68 8.08
C GLY A 315 -12.04 -17.05 9.45
N ALA A 316 -12.29 -18.27 9.95
CA ALA A 316 -11.92 -18.67 11.32
C ALA A 316 -10.41 -18.61 11.63
N GLY A 317 -9.56 -18.68 10.61
CA GLY A 317 -8.10 -18.57 10.74
C GLY A 317 -7.55 -17.16 10.53
N VAL A 318 -8.39 -16.17 10.23
CA VAL A 318 -7.94 -14.80 10.01
C VAL A 318 -7.64 -14.14 11.35
N LEU A 319 -6.37 -13.86 11.61
CA LEU A 319 -5.94 -13.00 12.72
C LEU A 319 -6.20 -11.56 12.33
N GLY A 320 -6.92 -10.81 13.15
CA GLY A 320 -7.24 -9.46 12.72
C GLY A 320 -7.86 -8.53 13.73
N PHE A 321 -7.88 -8.84 15.02
CA PHE A 321 -8.21 -7.79 15.99
C PHE A 321 -7.47 -7.93 17.33
N THR A 322 -7.27 -6.80 18.01
CA THR A 322 -6.91 -6.73 19.43
C THR A 322 -7.48 -5.46 20.06
N HIS A 323 -7.85 -5.55 21.34
CA HIS A 323 -8.23 -4.40 22.18
C HIS A 323 -7.06 -3.82 22.96
N THR A 324 -5.87 -4.42 22.83
CA THR A 324 -4.67 -3.94 23.52
C THR A 324 -4.09 -2.77 22.75
N PRO A 325 -4.08 -1.55 23.32
CA PRO A 325 -3.46 -0.41 22.66
C PRO A 325 -1.93 -0.55 22.65
N PRO A 326 -1.24 0.08 21.68
CA PRO A 326 0.21 0.07 21.67
C PRO A 326 0.77 0.86 22.87
N ALA A 327 2.07 0.71 23.13
CA ALA A 327 2.70 1.32 24.30
C ALA A 327 2.41 2.84 24.42
N GLY A 328 1.93 3.26 25.59
CA GLY A 328 1.62 4.66 25.89
C GLY A 328 0.25 5.16 25.41
N TRP A 329 -0.47 4.38 24.60
CA TRP A 329 -1.84 4.66 24.21
C TRP A 329 -2.84 4.05 25.20
N THR A 330 -4.02 4.64 25.29
CA THR A 330 -5.12 4.12 26.13
C THR A 330 -6.47 4.22 25.42
N ILE A 331 -7.39 3.33 25.77
CA ILE A 331 -8.78 3.37 25.33
C ILE A 331 -9.64 3.68 26.55
N GLU A 332 -10.44 4.74 26.45
CA GLU A 332 -11.37 5.18 27.49
C GLU A 332 -12.79 4.77 27.09
N ASN A 333 -13.33 3.73 27.74
CA ASN A 333 -14.69 3.19 27.52
C ASN A 333 -15.65 3.49 28.69
N GLY A 334 -15.30 4.43 29.58
CA GLY A 334 -16.06 4.67 30.81
C GLY A 334 -17.50 5.15 30.60
N ALA A 335 -17.80 5.74 29.44
CA ALA A 335 -19.14 6.15 29.03
C ALA A 335 -19.79 5.16 28.03
N MET A 336 -19.05 4.12 27.62
CA MET A 336 -19.53 3.13 26.67
C MET A 336 -20.57 2.22 27.32
N GLY A 337 -21.55 1.82 26.51
CA GLY A 337 -22.43 0.70 26.78
C GLY A 337 -21.70 -0.62 27.03
N THR A 338 -22.42 -1.60 27.56
CA THR A 338 -21.86 -2.95 27.81
C THR A 338 -22.38 -3.97 26.78
N GLY A 339 -21.67 -5.08 26.58
CA GLY A 339 -22.06 -6.11 25.62
C GLY A 339 -21.59 -5.80 24.19
N GLY A 340 -22.39 -6.20 23.20
CA GLY A 340 -22.10 -6.06 21.77
C GLY A 340 -21.07 -7.05 21.23
N MET A 341 -20.81 -6.99 19.92
CA MET A 341 -19.84 -7.86 19.24
C MET A 341 -18.46 -7.71 19.86
N THR A 342 -17.82 -8.83 20.21
CA THR A 342 -16.57 -8.85 20.98
C THR A 342 -15.44 -8.13 20.24
N GLU A 343 -15.37 -8.27 18.93
CA GLU A 343 -14.40 -7.67 18.02
C GLU A 343 -14.44 -6.14 18.06
N TRP A 344 -15.63 -5.55 18.27
CA TRP A 344 -15.89 -4.12 18.07
C TRP A 344 -16.24 -3.38 19.36
N ARG A 345 -15.78 -3.86 20.52
CA ARG A 345 -16.02 -3.22 21.84
C ARG A 345 -15.11 -2.02 22.10
N GLY A 346 -15.47 -0.89 21.49
CA GLY A 346 -14.73 0.37 21.60
C GLY A 346 -13.75 0.50 20.44
N TRP A 347 -12.65 1.22 20.65
CA TRP A 347 -11.57 1.24 19.66
C TRP A 347 -10.86 -0.12 19.61
N THR A 348 -10.82 -0.69 18.42
CA THR A 348 -10.19 -1.97 18.10
C THR A 348 -9.05 -1.75 17.12
N PHE A 349 -7.91 -2.41 17.31
CA PHE A 349 -6.84 -2.43 16.31
C PHE A 349 -7.01 -3.64 15.40
N THR A 350 -7.13 -3.41 14.10
CA THR A 350 -7.53 -4.42 13.12
C THR A 350 -6.78 -4.27 11.79
N THR A 351 -7.07 -5.16 10.85
CA THR A 351 -6.46 -5.23 9.51
C THR A 351 -7.54 -5.17 8.44
N ASP A 352 -7.16 -4.84 7.21
CA ASP A 352 -8.12 -4.74 6.09
C ASP A 352 -8.82 -6.07 5.84
N GLU A 353 -8.07 -7.17 5.83
CA GLU A 353 -8.58 -8.53 5.60
C GLU A 353 -9.60 -9.00 6.65
N PHE A 354 -9.59 -8.40 7.83
CA PHE A 354 -10.51 -8.75 8.92
C PHE A 354 -11.70 -7.81 8.94
N TRP A 355 -11.46 -6.50 8.95
CA TRP A 355 -12.52 -5.51 9.09
C TRP A 355 -13.46 -5.47 7.88
N THR A 356 -12.92 -5.55 6.66
CA THR A 356 -13.77 -5.58 5.46
C THR A 356 -14.52 -6.91 5.27
N ALA A 357 -14.14 -7.95 6.01
CA ALA A 357 -14.82 -9.24 6.01
C ALA A 357 -15.93 -9.33 7.08
N ALA A 358 -16.03 -8.35 7.99
CA ALA A 358 -17.11 -8.26 8.96
C ALA A 358 -18.44 -8.03 8.22
N GLU A 359 -18.50 -6.97 7.40
CA GLU A 359 -19.60 -6.70 6.50
C GLU A 359 -19.13 -5.95 5.24
N ARG A 360 -19.60 -6.38 4.08
CA ARG A 360 -19.16 -5.89 2.76
C ARG A 360 -20.08 -4.80 2.23
N ASP A 361 -19.62 -4.09 1.20
CA ASP A 361 -20.43 -3.16 0.41
C ASP A 361 -20.96 -1.93 1.20
N GLN A 362 -20.41 -1.70 2.39
CA GLN A 362 -20.70 -0.53 3.22
C GLN A 362 -19.60 0.54 3.16
N TRP A 363 -18.66 0.42 2.23
CA TRP A 363 -17.52 1.31 1.97
C TRP A 363 -16.29 1.08 2.86
N ARG A 364 -16.27 0.01 3.68
CA ARG A 364 -15.07 -0.39 4.44
C ARG A 364 -13.87 -0.61 3.50
N GLU A 365 -14.15 -1.17 2.33
CA GLU A 365 -13.19 -1.42 1.24
C GLU A 365 -12.59 -0.13 0.67
N SER A 366 -13.26 1.02 0.84
CA SER A 366 -12.73 2.31 0.40
C SER A 366 -11.65 2.87 1.32
N ASN A 367 -11.28 2.19 2.42
CA ASN A 367 -10.17 2.53 3.30
C ASN A 367 -8.79 2.20 2.69
N VAL A 368 -8.49 2.81 1.55
CA VAL A 368 -7.30 2.46 0.75
C VAL A 368 -5.99 3.07 1.26
N ARG A 369 -6.04 3.99 2.22
CA ARG A 369 -4.86 4.74 2.71
C ARG A 369 -4.31 4.23 4.04
N ALA A 370 -5.12 3.56 4.85
CA ALA A 370 -4.63 2.88 6.05
C ALA A 370 -3.76 1.68 5.66
N ARG A 371 -2.74 1.39 6.46
CA ARG A 371 -1.72 0.38 6.13
C ARG A 371 -1.53 -0.55 7.32
N ASN A 372 -1.28 -1.83 7.02
CA ASN A 372 -1.02 -2.87 8.01
C ASN A 372 -2.08 -2.93 9.14
N VAL A 373 -1.79 -2.42 10.34
CA VAL A 373 -2.74 -2.40 11.47
C VAL A 373 -3.22 -0.99 11.70
N PHE A 374 -4.54 -0.79 11.75
CA PHE A 374 -5.16 0.51 12.00
C PHE A 374 -6.23 0.41 13.10
N ALA A 375 -6.60 1.54 13.69
CA ALA A 375 -7.62 1.60 14.73
C ALA A 375 -9.01 1.84 14.12
N VAL A 376 -10.02 1.12 14.60
CA VAL A 376 -11.43 1.23 14.20
C VAL A 376 -12.33 1.34 15.41
N ALA A 377 -13.24 2.30 15.40
CA ALA A 377 -14.44 2.28 16.23
C ALA A 377 -15.63 1.95 15.33
N ASP A 378 -16.20 0.75 15.45
CA ASP A 378 -17.29 0.27 14.60
C ASP A 378 -18.59 0.16 15.42
N GLY A 379 -19.42 1.20 15.33
CA GLY A 379 -20.68 1.26 16.08
C GLY A 379 -21.79 0.43 15.45
N ASP A 380 -21.74 0.30 14.13
CA ASP A 380 -22.62 -0.54 13.30
C ASP A 380 -22.45 -2.02 13.70
N GLU A 381 -21.25 -2.57 13.57
CA GLU A 381 -21.04 -3.99 13.89
C GLU A 381 -21.19 -4.27 15.40
N TRP A 382 -20.82 -3.32 16.28
CA TRP A 382 -20.92 -3.52 17.73
C TRP A 382 -22.36 -3.88 18.19
N VAL A 383 -23.38 -3.29 17.56
CA VAL A 383 -24.78 -3.48 17.98
C VAL A 383 -25.41 -4.79 17.52
N ASP A 384 -24.73 -5.56 16.66
CA ASP A 384 -25.26 -6.80 16.08
C ASP A 384 -25.35 -7.97 17.07
N LYS A 385 -24.89 -7.75 18.31
CA LYS A 385 -25.05 -8.67 19.42
C LYS A 385 -25.59 -7.94 20.65
N GLY A 386 -26.24 -8.67 21.56
CA GLY A 386 -26.89 -8.10 22.74
C GLY A 386 -26.00 -7.09 23.50
N TYR A 387 -26.49 -5.85 23.61
CA TYR A 387 -25.79 -4.71 24.21
C TYR A 387 -26.74 -3.85 25.07
N THR A 388 -26.16 -2.91 25.83
CA THR A 388 -26.87 -1.85 26.56
C THR A 388 -26.18 -0.51 26.35
N GLY A 389 -26.90 0.61 26.52
CA GLY A 389 -26.31 1.95 26.41
C GLY A 389 -25.97 2.35 24.98
N THR A 390 -24.98 3.24 24.82
CA THR A 390 -24.52 3.77 23.51
C THR A 390 -23.05 3.46 23.28
N PHE A 391 -22.60 3.45 22.02
CA PHE A 391 -21.18 3.42 21.72
C PHE A 391 -20.58 4.79 22.11
N ASP A 392 -19.63 4.83 23.03
CA ASP A 392 -18.85 6.04 23.40
C ASP A 392 -17.46 5.60 23.82
N SER A 393 -16.52 5.69 22.87
CA SER A 393 -15.14 5.24 23.08
C SER A 393 -14.16 6.30 22.61
N THR A 394 -13.11 6.50 23.40
CA THR A 394 -12.05 7.46 23.08
C THR A 394 -10.69 6.78 23.03
N LEU A 395 -10.02 6.86 21.88
CA LEU A 395 -8.62 6.47 21.72
C LEU A 395 -7.73 7.66 22.08
N VAL A 396 -6.78 7.46 22.98
CA VAL A 396 -5.91 8.52 23.52
C VAL A 396 -4.45 8.22 23.23
N SER A 397 -3.75 9.18 22.62
CA SER A 397 -2.32 9.08 22.34
C SER A 397 -1.46 9.21 23.61
N PRO A 398 -0.20 8.77 23.58
CA PRO A 398 0.79 9.23 24.54
C PRO A 398 0.96 10.75 24.47
N ALA A 399 1.60 11.31 25.50
CA ALA A 399 2.00 12.72 25.48
C ALA A 399 3.15 12.90 24.49
N TRP A 400 3.00 13.84 23.55
CA TRP A 400 4.06 14.23 22.61
C TRP A 400 4.64 15.58 22.98
N PRO A 401 5.98 15.74 22.91
CA PRO A 401 6.63 17.00 23.24
C PRO A 401 6.23 18.09 22.24
N VAL A 402 5.93 19.28 22.75
CA VAL A 402 5.66 20.50 21.97
C VAL A 402 6.29 21.71 22.66
N THR A 403 6.47 22.79 21.89
CA THR A 403 7.02 24.05 22.41
C THR A 403 5.90 25.05 22.62
N GLY A 404 5.71 25.51 23.85
CA GLY A 404 4.71 26.51 24.19
C GLY A 404 4.88 27.81 23.40
N GLY A 405 3.77 28.36 22.88
CA GLY A 405 3.78 29.58 22.08
C GLY A 405 4.17 29.38 20.61
N THR A 406 4.33 28.15 20.14
CA THR A 406 4.59 27.83 18.72
C THR A 406 3.43 27.06 18.08
N THR A 407 3.61 26.65 16.83
CA THR A 407 2.70 25.75 16.14
C THR A 407 3.21 24.31 16.15
N ALA A 408 2.29 23.36 16.28
CA ALA A 408 2.53 21.96 15.98
C ALA A 408 1.57 21.49 14.88
N VAL A 409 1.95 20.44 14.15
CA VAL A 409 1.12 19.88 13.08
C VAL A 409 0.76 18.44 13.43
N LEU A 410 -0.53 18.18 13.63
CA LEU A 410 -1.10 16.84 13.77
C LEU A 410 -1.45 16.30 12.38
N ARG A 411 -0.95 15.10 12.07
CA ARG A 411 -1.29 14.34 10.86
C ARG A 411 -1.79 12.96 11.24
N TYR A 412 -2.77 12.45 10.51
CA TYR A 412 -3.28 11.08 10.64
C TYR A 412 -4.06 10.71 9.37
N THR A 413 -4.12 9.42 9.07
CA THR A 413 -5.03 8.89 8.05
C THR A 413 -6.37 8.60 8.70
N THR A 414 -7.47 8.87 7.99
CA THR A 414 -8.84 8.67 8.48
C THR A 414 -9.72 8.07 7.40
N HIS A 415 -10.67 7.24 7.82
CA HIS A 415 -11.81 6.85 7.00
C HIS A 415 -13.06 6.90 7.89
N TYR A 416 -13.94 7.85 7.62
CA TYR A 416 -15.10 8.15 8.45
C TYR A 416 -16.36 8.29 7.60
N ARG A 417 -17.43 7.66 8.05
CA ARG A 417 -18.77 7.76 7.48
C ARG A 417 -19.66 8.51 8.45
N GLN A 418 -20.42 9.52 8.00
CA GLN A 418 -21.22 10.37 8.87
C GLN A 418 -22.71 10.04 8.76
N GLU A 419 -23.34 9.79 9.90
CA GLU A 419 -24.80 9.78 10.03
C GLU A 419 -25.22 10.24 11.42
N ALA A 420 -26.10 11.23 11.54
CA ALA A 420 -26.57 11.65 12.86
C ALA A 420 -27.37 10.52 13.55
N PRO A 421 -27.20 10.27 14.86
CA PRO A 421 -26.51 11.11 15.85
C PRO A 421 -25.02 10.81 16.04
N GLN A 422 -24.41 9.97 15.20
CA GLN A 422 -22.99 9.64 15.28
C GLN A 422 -22.09 10.87 15.23
N LYS A 423 -21.03 10.85 16.03
CA LYS A 423 -20.07 11.95 16.13
C LYS A 423 -18.65 11.42 16.26
N GLY A 424 -17.81 11.78 15.29
CA GLY A 424 -16.35 11.65 15.37
C GLY A 424 -15.72 13.01 15.74
N GLU A 425 -14.94 13.05 16.81
CA GLU A 425 -14.23 14.25 17.27
C GLU A 425 -12.75 13.98 17.52
N VAL A 426 -11.92 14.89 17.03
CA VAL A 426 -10.51 14.98 17.42
C VAL A 426 -10.36 16.07 18.46
N LEU A 427 -9.85 15.69 19.62
CA LEU A 427 -9.58 16.61 20.73
C LEU A 427 -8.09 16.62 21.08
N VAL A 428 -7.63 17.73 21.64
CA VAL A 428 -6.26 17.83 22.20
C VAL A 428 -6.30 18.32 23.64
N SER A 429 -5.33 17.90 24.45
CA SER A 429 -5.08 18.47 25.78
C SER A 429 -3.61 18.75 25.94
N TYR A 430 -3.26 19.90 26.52
CA TYR A 430 -1.88 20.28 26.83
C TYR A 430 -1.58 20.09 28.31
N ASN A 431 -0.42 19.52 28.65
CA ASN A 431 0.05 19.30 30.03
C ASN A 431 -1.02 18.66 30.95
N GLY A 432 -1.80 17.70 30.43
CA GLY A 432 -2.88 17.04 31.16
C GLY A 432 -4.13 17.89 31.45
N GLY A 433 -4.27 19.07 30.83
CA GLY A 433 -5.46 19.91 30.94
C GLY A 433 -6.72 19.31 30.32
N ALA A 434 -7.84 20.05 30.39
CA ALA A 434 -9.10 19.62 29.80
C ALA A 434 -8.99 19.44 28.26
N PRO A 435 -9.51 18.36 27.67
CA PRO A 435 -9.53 18.18 26.22
C PRO A 435 -10.39 19.24 25.53
N VAL A 436 -9.89 19.81 24.44
CA VAL A 436 -10.61 20.75 23.58
C VAL A 436 -10.73 20.21 22.15
N PRO A 437 -11.89 20.33 21.49
CA PRO A 437 -12.04 19.86 20.13
C PRO A 437 -11.22 20.71 19.16
N VAL A 438 -10.48 20.05 18.28
CA VAL A 438 -9.78 20.68 17.14
C VAL A 438 -10.41 20.30 15.81
N LYS A 439 -11.24 19.24 15.80
CA LYS A 439 -12.07 18.86 14.66
C LYS A 439 -13.29 18.06 15.12
N THR A 440 -14.44 18.35 14.50
CA THR A 440 -15.66 17.55 14.59
C THR A 440 -16.07 17.21 13.16
N TYR A 441 -16.25 15.94 12.86
CA TYR A 441 -16.71 15.52 11.54
C TYR A 441 -18.21 15.80 11.41
N THR A 442 -18.59 16.46 10.32
CA THR A 442 -20.00 16.79 9.99
C THR A 442 -20.42 16.21 8.64
N ALA A 443 -19.52 15.47 7.98
CA ALA A 443 -19.71 14.81 6.70
C ALA A 443 -18.69 13.67 6.58
N ASP A 444 -18.89 12.79 5.59
CA ASP A 444 -17.96 11.70 5.27
C ASP A 444 -16.54 12.24 5.04
N ALA A 445 -15.55 11.52 5.58
CA ALA A 445 -14.14 11.69 5.27
C ALA A 445 -13.58 10.34 4.82
N VAL A 446 -13.90 9.95 3.58
CA VAL A 446 -13.49 8.67 2.99
C VAL A 446 -12.01 8.70 2.60
N ALA A 447 -11.22 7.83 3.24
CA ALA A 447 -9.79 7.62 3.00
C ALA A 447 -9.01 8.93 2.81
N LYS A 448 -8.92 9.76 3.85
CA LYS A 448 -8.20 11.03 3.82
C LYS A 448 -6.94 10.98 4.66
N ASP A 449 -5.91 11.71 4.23
CA ASP A 449 -4.83 12.12 5.11
C ASP A 449 -5.17 13.51 5.65
N GLU A 450 -5.35 13.60 6.96
CA GLU A 450 -5.73 14.80 7.69
C GLU A 450 -4.49 15.57 8.14
N THR A 451 -4.60 16.89 8.16
CA THR A 451 -3.57 17.78 8.67
C THR A 451 -4.22 18.92 9.44
N ILE A 452 -3.95 19.00 10.74
CA ILE A 452 -4.49 20.02 11.64
C ILE A 452 -3.32 20.81 12.22
N THR A 453 -3.34 22.13 12.04
CA THR A 453 -2.38 23.02 12.70
C THR A 453 -2.87 23.32 14.10
N LEU A 454 -2.06 22.97 15.10
CA LEU A 454 -2.31 23.18 16.51
C LEU A 454 -1.61 24.46 16.97
N GLN A 455 -2.37 25.36 17.59
CA GLN A 455 -1.81 26.50 18.31
C GLN A 455 -1.44 26.04 19.72
N VAL A 456 -0.14 25.95 20.02
CA VAL A 456 0.35 25.43 21.29
C VAL A 456 0.33 26.56 22.33
N PRO A 457 -0.45 26.45 23.43
CA PRO A 457 -0.51 27.49 24.46
C PRO A 457 0.86 27.81 25.05
N SER A 458 1.07 29.06 25.47
CA SER A 458 2.31 29.44 26.17
C SER A 458 2.49 28.58 27.43
N GLY A 459 3.71 28.06 27.64
CA GLY A 459 4.03 27.18 28.76
C GLY A 459 3.62 25.71 28.59
N ALA A 460 2.93 25.33 27.50
CA ALA A 460 2.72 23.92 27.19
C ALA A 460 4.02 23.23 26.78
N THR A 461 4.24 22.03 27.30
CA THR A 461 5.42 21.19 27.06
C THR A 461 5.07 19.89 26.37
N ASP A 462 3.81 19.46 26.51
CA ASP A 462 3.28 18.27 25.85
C ASP A 462 1.85 18.45 25.38
N VAL A 463 1.46 17.60 24.44
CA VAL A 463 0.08 17.49 23.95
C VAL A 463 -0.31 16.02 23.85
N LYS A 464 -1.55 15.70 24.20
CA LYS A 464 -2.21 14.42 23.89
C LYS A 464 -3.32 14.65 22.89
N VAL A 465 -3.49 13.71 21.97
CA VAL A 465 -4.58 13.68 20.99
C VAL A 465 -5.59 12.62 21.39
N ARG A 466 -6.87 12.91 21.17
CA ARG A 466 -7.99 12.00 21.43
C ARG A 466 -8.88 11.88 20.21
N PHE A 467 -9.25 10.66 19.87
CA PHE A 467 -10.24 10.35 18.85
C PHE A 467 -11.47 9.80 19.56
N ARG A 468 -12.47 10.66 19.80
CA ARG A 468 -13.71 10.28 20.47
C ARG A 468 -14.77 9.97 19.46
N TYR A 469 -15.34 8.78 19.56
CA TYR A 469 -16.42 8.32 18.71
C TYR A 469 -17.64 8.00 19.57
N THR A 470 -18.76 8.64 19.26
CA THR A 470 -20.06 8.33 19.86
C THR A 470 -21.05 7.91 18.78
N ALA A 471 -21.75 6.80 18.96
CA ALA A 471 -22.67 6.25 17.96
C ALA A 471 -23.81 5.41 18.57
N GLY A 472 -24.87 5.22 17.78
CA GLY A 472 -25.79 4.10 17.91
C GLY A 472 -25.48 3.04 16.85
N ASN A 473 -26.51 2.47 16.24
CA ASN A 473 -26.40 1.69 15.01
C ASN A 473 -26.26 2.65 13.82
N ASN A 474 -25.03 3.00 13.42
CA ASN A 474 -24.76 3.96 12.35
C ASN A 474 -23.65 3.43 11.42
N TRP A 475 -22.43 3.93 11.56
CA TRP A 475 -21.28 3.50 10.77
C TRP A 475 -20.06 3.29 11.69
N TYR A 476 -18.90 3.77 11.24
CA TYR A 476 -17.60 3.49 11.82
C TYR A 476 -16.63 4.65 11.61
N TRP A 477 -15.51 4.58 12.33
CA TRP A 477 -14.38 5.49 12.17
C TRP A 477 -13.04 4.75 12.23
N VAL A 478 -12.26 4.87 11.16
CA VAL A 478 -10.86 4.43 11.07
C VAL A 478 -9.91 5.59 11.35
N VAL A 479 -8.87 5.32 12.13
CA VAL A 479 -7.71 6.20 12.35
C VAL A 479 -6.41 5.41 12.19
N ASP A 480 -5.43 5.98 11.50
CA ASP A 480 -4.12 5.37 11.27
C ASP A 480 -2.99 6.41 11.19
N GLY A 481 -1.73 6.02 11.36
CA GLY A 481 -0.56 6.86 11.09
C GLY A 481 -0.47 8.17 11.89
N VAL A 482 -0.98 8.22 13.12
CA VAL A 482 -1.07 9.45 13.93
C VAL A 482 0.32 9.98 14.32
N LYS A 483 0.63 11.22 13.94
CA LYS A 483 1.93 11.87 14.20
C LYS A 483 1.76 13.35 14.52
N ILE A 484 2.61 13.85 15.41
CA ILE A 484 2.79 15.28 15.63
C ILE A 484 4.21 15.68 15.24
N SER A 485 4.33 16.73 14.45
CA SER A 485 5.59 17.43 14.20
C SER A 485 5.52 18.83 14.79
N SER A 486 6.42 19.17 15.71
CA SER A 486 6.62 20.55 16.18
C SER A 486 7.37 21.37 15.13
N SER A 487 7.08 22.67 15.09
CA SER A 487 7.81 23.64 14.28
C SER A 487 9.03 24.16 15.03
#